data_AF-A0A4R9GL03-F1
#
_entry.id   AF-A0A4R9GL03-F1
#
_cell.length_a   1.000
_cell.length_b   1.000
_cell.length_c   1.000
_cell.angle_alpha   90.00
_cell.angle_beta   90.00
_cell.angle_gamma   90.00
#
_symmetry.space_group_name_H-M   'P 1'
#
loop_
_entity.id
_entity.type
_entity.pdbx_description
1 polymer ?
#
loop_
_entity_poly.entity_id
_entity_poly.type
_entity_poly.pdbx_seq_one_letter_code
_entity_poly.pdbx_strand_id
1 'polypeptide(L)'
;MEVRMRRLRVVLFLLLLNSCAIKTTYNPGILYSKAWWDTCLINPVCIATLTGNGIHILNLPKANNALLQSGFLVGTAVGSLNRVEVSLDGGSFSPAIGTNSWRFQLPTGGSLWKKGSIHSIQIRSVDLSGNIVANLSQSVQKGTNKDINGDGFVDILAGASLYSGNLGQVYVFYGTGTAPFTGSTAAQANVTITGSGANSYFGNALALGDINGDGYADIIVAANGITGGGTGYVYIFHSTGSAGITATSVSSANTAIAGPGGALFGYSLTIADVNGDGYEDLGVGAYAYSASTGQAFVFQSSGSSGIVAASSASANATITGVASSNFGASVALGDINGDGYADLAVGGNMVSTSAGQVFVFHSSGAGGITATAAGGANTSIPGETSYNDFGISVNIADLNGDGYGDLQVGATRYTNTYTGKVYIFHSSGSGGVTASVATSANVFLNGVNSGDTFGVSLSTGDVNGDGLLDLAVGANGVSSSTGAAYVFMGQGSGGVSTTAATVILGESASNTFGNPVLLEDRNADGFADLSVAANGFSSSVGKTYVFLSAGFLGLPFSGAASANYSFIGTSAGGMSSLAGLFKNQNEISDSSGYFAFGEIALFFPSN
;
A
#
# COMPACT_ATOMS: atom_id res chain seq x y z
N MET A 1 -14.09 31.60 36.69
CA MET A 1 -14.51 31.43 35.27
C MET A 1 -14.32 29.97 34.82
N GLU A 2 -13.22 29.31 35.15
CA GLU A 2 -12.99 27.86 34.91
C GLU A 2 -14.03 26.92 35.51
N VAL A 3 -14.51 27.18 36.74
CA VAL A 3 -15.50 26.31 37.40
C VAL A 3 -16.86 26.35 36.69
N ARG A 4 -17.21 27.48 36.03
CA ARG A 4 -18.43 27.61 35.22
C ARG A 4 -18.28 26.96 33.85
N MET A 5 -17.10 26.99 33.23
CA MET A 5 -16.83 26.26 31.97
C MET A 5 -16.79 24.74 32.15
N ARG A 6 -16.30 24.23 33.29
CA ARG A 6 -16.33 22.79 33.60
C ARG A 6 -17.76 22.28 33.79
N ARG A 7 -18.64 23.04 34.45
CA ARG A 7 -20.06 22.68 34.60
C ARG A 7 -20.82 22.72 33.27
N LEU A 8 -20.49 23.65 32.37
CA LEU A 8 -21.11 23.75 31.04
C LEU A 8 -20.73 22.55 30.14
N ARG A 9 -19.49 22.05 30.22
CA ARG A 9 -19.03 20.84 29.50
C ARG A 9 -19.67 19.55 30.02
N VAL A 10 -19.90 19.44 31.33
CA VAL A 10 -20.59 18.30 31.96
C VAL A 10 -22.07 18.26 31.54
N VAL A 11 -22.74 19.41 31.46
CA VAL A 11 -24.15 19.49 31.02
C VAL A 11 -24.27 19.20 29.52
N LEU A 12 -23.33 19.66 28.69
CA LEU A 12 -23.31 19.38 27.25
C LEU A 12 -23.07 17.88 26.96
N PHE A 13 -22.25 17.20 27.77
CA PHE A 13 -21.98 15.76 27.65
C PHE A 13 -23.14 14.89 28.16
N LEU A 14 -23.87 15.34 29.19
CA LEU A 14 -25.11 14.70 29.66
C LEU A 14 -26.27 14.78 28.66
N LEU A 15 -26.29 15.81 27.80
CA LEU A 15 -27.25 15.94 26.70
C LEU A 15 -26.91 15.00 25.52
N LEU A 16 -25.62 14.76 25.26
CA LEU A 16 -25.15 13.77 24.29
C LEU A 16 -25.47 12.33 24.72
N LEU A 17 -25.40 12.03 26.03
CA LEU A 17 -25.74 10.71 26.59
C LEU A 17 -27.25 10.37 26.52
N ASN A 18 -28.14 11.35 26.40
CA ASN A 18 -29.58 11.09 26.24
C ASN A 18 -30.00 10.89 24.78
N SER A 19 -29.09 11.10 23.82
CA SER A 19 -29.37 11.10 22.37
C SER A 19 -28.79 9.88 21.64
N CYS A 20 -28.02 9.04 22.32
CA CYS A 20 -27.39 7.86 21.73
C CYS A 20 -27.57 6.64 22.65
N ALA A 21 -27.84 5.47 22.07
CA ALA A 21 -28.22 4.24 22.74
C ALA A 21 -27.05 3.56 23.51
N ILE A 22 -26.45 4.24 24.49
CA ILE A 22 -25.42 3.67 25.38
C ILE A 22 -26.05 3.42 26.77
N LYS A 23 -27.10 2.60 26.82
CA LYS A 23 -27.82 2.30 28.08
C LYS A 23 -27.63 0.87 28.59
N THR A 24 -26.92 0.00 27.87
CA THR A 24 -26.86 -1.43 28.20
C THR A 24 -25.59 -1.89 28.93
N THR A 25 -24.63 -1.00 29.22
CA THR A 25 -23.37 -1.38 29.90
C THR A 25 -22.89 -0.33 30.92
N TYR A 26 -23.72 0.05 31.89
CA TYR A 26 -23.35 1.01 32.94
C TYR A 26 -23.25 0.37 34.34
N ASN A 27 -22.06 0.41 34.95
CA ASN A 27 -21.84 0.20 36.39
C ASN A 27 -21.48 1.55 37.05
N PRO A 28 -22.33 2.13 37.92
CA PRO A 28 -22.13 3.46 38.51
C PRO A 28 -20.98 3.59 39.51
N GLY A 29 -20.36 2.47 39.93
CA GLY A 29 -19.47 2.45 41.10
C GLY A 29 -18.02 2.92 40.88
N ILE A 30 -17.55 3.11 39.65
CA ILE A 30 -16.09 3.21 39.37
C ILE A 30 -15.62 4.61 38.95
N LEU A 31 -16.51 5.54 38.60
CA LEU A 31 -16.18 6.67 37.73
C LEU A 31 -16.00 8.03 38.42
N TYR A 32 -15.30 8.14 39.57
CA TYR A 32 -15.01 9.48 40.15
C TYR A 32 -13.66 9.63 40.89
N SER A 33 -12.59 8.96 40.46
CA SER A 33 -11.24 9.35 40.92
C SER A 33 -10.51 10.12 39.81
N LYS A 34 -9.86 11.23 40.18
CA LYS A 34 -8.99 12.02 39.28
C LYS A 34 -7.88 11.16 38.65
N ALA A 35 -7.45 10.12 39.34
CA ALA A 35 -6.47 9.14 38.84
C ALA A 35 -6.99 8.34 37.63
N TRP A 36 -8.30 8.10 37.50
CA TRP A 36 -8.86 7.36 36.36
C TRP A 36 -8.74 8.14 35.03
N TRP A 37 -8.93 9.46 35.09
CA TRP A 37 -8.84 10.38 33.94
C TRP A 37 -7.40 10.52 33.43
N ASP A 38 -6.42 10.61 34.34
CA ASP A 38 -5.02 10.83 33.98
C ASP A 38 -4.31 9.54 33.50
N THR A 39 -4.89 8.35 33.73
CA THR A 39 -4.24 7.05 33.46
C THR A 39 -4.81 6.30 32.25
N CYS A 40 -6.10 6.45 31.91
CA CYS A 40 -6.76 5.62 30.88
C CYS A 40 -6.72 6.18 29.45
N LEU A 41 -6.56 7.49 29.25
CA LEU A 41 -6.54 8.11 27.91
C LEU A 41 -5.16 8.07 27.22
N ILE A 42 -4.12 7.64 27.95
CA ILE A 42 -2.72 7.77 27.52
C ILE A 42 -1.95 6.43 27.66
N ASN A 43 -2.58 5.38 28.21
CA ASN A 43 -1.93 4.09 28.43
C ASN A 43 -2.82 2.93 27.94
N PRO A 44 -2.43 2.21 26.87
CA PRO A 44 -3.25 1.16 26.26
C PRO A 44 -3.52 -0.03 27.21
N VAL A 45 -2.75 -0.19 28.29
CA VAL A 45 -2.93 -1.26 29.28
C VAL A 45 -4.23 -1.13 30.09
N CYS A 46 -4.76 0.08 30.26
CA CYS A 46 -5.93 0.30 31.13
C CYS A 46 -7.26 -0.18 30.51
N ILE A 47 -7.38 -0.17 29.18
CA ILE A 47 -8.61 -0.61 28.48
C ILE A 47 -8.86 -2.12 28.65
N ALA A 48 -7.82 -2.91 28.94
CA ALA A 48 -7.94 -4.35 29.21
C ALA A 48 -8.68 -4.67 30.53
N THR A 49 -8.86 -3.71 31.44
CA THR A 49 -9.43 -3.98 32.78
C THR A 49 -10.92 -3.69 32.93
N LEU A 50 -11.60 -3.16 31.90
CA LEU A 50 -12.97 -2.63 32.07
C LEU A 50 -13.97 -3.01 30.97
N THR A 51 -13.92 -4.23 30.43
CA THR A 51 -15.10 -4.91 29.86
C THR A 51 -14.92 -6.42 29.98
N GLY A 52 -15.90 -7.13 30.55
CA GLY A 52 -15.83 -8.56 30.87
C GLY A 52 -15.49 -9.47 29.69
N ASN A 53 -15.06 -10.69 30.07
CA ASN A 53 -14.46 -11.79 29.29
C ASN A 53 -12.98 -11.57 28.93
N GLY A 54 -12.10 -12.16 29.74
CA GLY A 54 -10.64 -12.02 29.67
C GLY A 54 -9.98 -12.71 28.47
N ILE A 55 -10.45 -12.46 27.25
CA ILE A 55 -9.79 -12.83 26.00
C ILE A 55 -9.96 -11.72 24.96
N HIS A 56 -8.88 -11.37 24.26
CA HIS A 56 -8.81 -10.25 23.32
C HIS A 56 -7.98 -10.62 22.10
N ILE A 57 -8.39 -10.11 20.92
CA ILE A 57 -7.57 -10.10 19.71
C ILE A 57 -6.85 -8.75 19.66
N LEU A 58 -5.56 -8.75 19.32
CA LEU A 58 -4.72 -7.56 19.30
C LEU A 58 -4.54 -6.97 17.91
N ASN A 59 -4.59 -7.78 16.86
CA ASN A 59 -4.38 -7.35 15.48
C ASN A 59 -5.67 -7.21 14.67
N LEU A 60 -6.78 -6.98 15.37
CA LEU A 60 -8.07 -6.67 14.78
C LEU A 60 -8.76 -5.62 15.65
N PRO A 61 -9.30 -4.54 15.06
CA PRO A 61 -10.18 -3.63 15.79
C PRO A 61 -11.45 -4.38 16.20
N LYS A 62 -12.21 -3.85 17.16
CA LYS A 62 -13.47 -4.49 17.62
C LYS A 62 -14.62 -4.44 16.59
N ALA A 63 -14.41 -3.82 15.44
CA ALA A 63 -15.42 -3.70 14.39
C ALA A 63 -15.69 -5.06 13.70
N ASN A 64 -16.93 -5.30 13.31
CA ASN A 64 -17.25 -6.45 12.46
C ASN A 64 -16.75 -6.21 11.05
N ASN A 65 -16.29 -7.27 10.39
CA ASN A 65 -15.70 -7.28 9.05
C ASN A 65 -14.43 -6.44 8.92
N ALA A 66 -13.73 -6.21 10.02
CA ALA A 66 -12.45 -5.54 10.00
C ALA A 66 -11.44 -6.26 9.10
N LEU A 67 -10.62 -5.48 8.40
CA LEU A 67 -9.62 -6.00 7.47
C LEU A 67 -8.47 -6.65 8.24
N LEU A 68 -8.20 -7.93 7.95
CA LEU A 68 -7.08 -8.68 8.52
C LEU A 68 -5.93 -8.75 7.51
N GLN A 69 -4.81 -8.10 7.83
CA GLN A 69 -3.62 -8.04 6.96
C GLN A 69 -2.46 -8.92 7.47
N SER A 70 -2.79 -10.01 8.17
CA SER A 70 -1.82 -11.02 8.64
C SER A 70 -2.35 -12.43 8.35
N GLY A 71 -1.45 -13.39 8.19
CA GLY A 71 -1.77 -14.82 8.18
C GLY A 71 -2.03 -15.40 9.58
N PHE A 72 -1.98 -14.58 10.63
CA PHE A 72 -2.14 -14.97 12.02
C PHE A 72 -3.18 -14.13 12.74
N LEU A 73 -3.91 -14.75 13.67
CA LEU A 73 -4.61 -14.07 14.74
C LEU A 73 -3.72 -14.06 15.97
N VAL A 74 -3.54 -12.90 16.58
CA VAL A 74 -2.78 -12.77 17.83
C VAL A 74 -3.62 -12.10 18.90
N GLY A 75 -3.40 -12.50 20.15
CA GLY A 75 -4.23 -12.02 21.23
C GLY A 75 -3.68 -12.26 22.62
N THR A 76 -4.46 -11.81 23.59
CA THR A 76 -4.20 -12.04 25.02
C THR A 76 -5.38 -12.72 25.68
N ALA A 77 -5.11 -13.41 26.78
CA ALA A 77 -6.12 -13.96 27.66
C ALA A 77 -5.68 -13.86 29.13
N VAL A 78 -6.65 -13.79 30.04
CA VAL A 78 -6.42 -13.53 31.47
C VAL A 78 -6.86 -14.74 32.29
N GLY A 79 -6.02 -15.12 33.25
CA GLY A 79 -6.29 -16.20 34.21
C GLY A 79 -5.31 -17.37 34.13
N SER A 80 -5.54 -18.38 34.98
CA SER A 80 -4.80 -19.65 34.98
C SER A 80 -5.38 -20.59 33.92
N LEU A 81 -4.91 -20.45 32.70
CA LEU A 81 -5.45 -21.12 31.53
C LEU A 81 -4.67 -22.37 31.18
N ASN A 82 -5.38 -23.40 30.73
CA ASN A 82 -4.81 -24.58 30.09
C ASN A 82 -4.50 -24.32 28.62
N ARG A 83 -5.45 -23.69 27.90
CA ARG A 83 -5.30 -23.36 26.47
C ARG A 83 -6.28 -22.29 26.01
N VAL A 84 -5.98 -21.72 24.85
CA VAL A 84 -6.92 -20.96 24.02
C VAL A 84 -7.23 -21.78 22.77
N GLU A 85 -8.47 -21.73 22.31
CA GLU A 85 -8.93 -22.44 21.11
C GLU A 85 -9.67 -21.50 20.17
N VAL A 86 -9.49 -21.70 18.87
CA VAL A 86 -10.13 -20.92 17.79
C VAL A 86 -10.93 -21.86 16.90
N SER A 87 -12.14 -21.44 16.53
CA SER A 87 -12.98 -22.04 15.51
C SER A 87 -13.16 -21.02 14.39
N LEU A 88 -12.99 -21.47 13.15
CA LEU A 88 -13.16 -20.68 11.94
C LEU A 88 -14.40 -21.19 11.20
N ASP A 89 -15.26 -20.28 10.77
CA ASP A 89 -16.44 -20.54 9.92
C ASP A 89 -17.37 -21.63 10.45
N GLY A 90 -17.56 -21.68 11.77
CA GLY A 90 -18.39 -22.67 12.46
C GLY A 90 -17.79 -24.08 12.49
N GLY A 91 -16.51 -24.23 12.12
CA GLY A 91 -15.76 -25.48 12.21
C GLY A 91 -15.41 -25.88 13.66
N SER A 92 -14.67 -26.97 13.80
CA SER A 92 -14.19 -27.44 15.11
C SER A 92 -13.21 -26.46 15.75
N PHE A 93 -13.25 -26.36 17.08
CA PHE A 93 -12.24 -25.63 17.84
C PHE A 93 -10.88 -26.33 17.78
N SER A 94 -9.86 -25.59 17.35
CA SER A 94 -8.46 -26.01 17.29
C SER A 94 -7.62 -25.21 18.29
N PRO A 95 -6.59 -25.80 18.90
CA PRO A 95 -5.76 -25.09 19.89
C PRO A 95 -4.93 -23.98 19.22
N ALA A 96 -4.88 -22.82 19.87
CA ALA A 96 -3.89 -21.79 19.59
C ALA A 96 -2.55 -22.12 20.25
N ILE A 97 -1.47 -21.53 19.75
CA ILE A 97 -0.15 -21.57 20.37
C ILE A 97 -0.15 -20.56 21.52
N GLY A 98 0.16 -21.02 22.73
CA GLY A 98 0.22 -20.16 23.93
C GLY A 98 -1.10 -20.10 24.71
N THR A 99 -1.10 -19.28 25.77
CA THR A 99 -2.24 -19.13 26.70
C THR A 99 -2.56 -17.65 26.93
N ASN A 100 -1.86 -17.01 27.87
CA ASN A 100 -2.10 -15.60 28.21
C ASN A 100 -1.67 -14.64 27.11
N SER A 101 -0.67 -15.03 26.33
CA SER A 101 -0.39 -14.52 24.99
C SER A 101 -0.55 -15.70 24.06
N TRP A 102 -1.39 -15.54 23.03
CA TRP A 102 -1.75 -16.62 22.13
C TRP A 102 -1.67 -16.18 20.68
N ARG A 103 -1.40 -17.15 19.80
CA ARG A 103 -1.38 -16.97 18.34
C ARG A 103 -2.03 -18.16 17.66
N PHE A 104 -2.77 -17.90 16.58
CA PHE A 104 -3.40 -18.92 15.76
C PHE A 104 -3.12 -18.65 14.28
N GLN A 105 -2.65 -19.65 13.54
CA GLN A 105 -2.40 -19.54 12.11
C GLN A 105 -3.72 -19.71 11.35
N LEU A 106 -3.99 -18.80 10.42
CA LEU A 106 -5.13 -18.89 9.52
C LEU A 106 -4.95 -20.03 8.51
N PRO A 107 -6.01 -20.44 7.80
CA PRO A 107 -5.89 -21.48 6.79
C PRO A 107 -4.84 -21.15 5.73
N THR A 108 -3.97 -22.12 5.45
CA THR A 108 -2.92 -22.06 4.44
C THR A 108 -3.17 -23.11 3.36
N GLY A 109 -2.38 -23.08 2.29
CA GLY A 109 -2.46 -24.08 1.23
C GLY A 109 -3.79 -24.04 0.48
N GLY A 110 -4.32 -25.20 0.09
CA GLY A 110 -5.59 -25.31 -0.66
C GLY A 110 -6.86 -24.91 0.12
N SER A 111 -6.74 -24.41 1.36
CA SER A 111 -7.85 -23.85 2.15
C SER A 111 -7.67 -22.37 2.46
N LEU A 112 -6.69 -21.72 1.82
CA LEU A 112 -6.38 -20.31 1.98
C LEU A 112 -7.63 -19.44 1.75
N TRP A 113 -7.82 -18.47 2.63
CA TRP A 113 -8.89 -17.49 2.48
C TRP A 113 -8.59 -16.54 1.33
N LYS A 114 -9.58 -16.32 0.47
CA LYS A 114 -9.49 -15.40 -0.66
C LYS A 114 -9.47 -13.96 -0.17
N LYS A 115 -8.76 -13.08 -0.86
CA LYS A 115 -8.82 -11.64 -0.54
C LYS A 115 -10.27 -11.13 -0.68
N GLY A 116 -10.69 -10.29 0.27
CA GLY A 116 -12.02 -9.69 0.31
C GLY A 116 -13.11 -10.60 0.91
N SER A 117 -12.88 -11.91 1.09
CA SER A 117 -13.89 -12.79 1.68
C SER A 117 -14.08 -12.52 3.17
N ILE A 118 -15.33 -12.64 3.61
CA ILE A 118 -15.75 -12.44 5.00
C ILE A 118 -15.80 -13.79 5.69
N HIS A 119 -15.19 -13.87 6.88
CA HIS A 119 -15.09 -15.07 7.70
C HIS A 119 -15.60 -14.81 9.12
N SER A 120 -16.04 -15.87 9.78
CA SER A 120 -16.45 -15.84 11.18
C SER A 120 -15.44 -16.56 12.06
N ILE A 121 -15.04 -15.92 13.16
CA ILE A 121 -14.07 -16.43 14.11
C ILE A 121 -14.74 -16.54 15.46
N GLN A 122 -14.58 -17.68 16.12
CA GLN A 122 -14.93 -17.90 17.51
C GLN A 122 -13.69 -18.28 18.30
N ILE A 123 -13.47 -17.64 19.44
CA ILE A 123 -12.31 -17.86 20.30
C ILE A 123 -12.81 -18.16 21.70
N ARG A 124 -12.20 -19.12 22.38
CA ARG A 124 -12.47 -19.42 23.79
C ARG A 124 -11.22 -19.74 24.56
N SER A 125 -11.18 -19.33 25.84
CA SER A 125 -10.14 -19.73 26.79
C SER A 125 -10.66 -20.83 27.71
N VAL A 126 -9.82 -21.82 28.00
CA VAL A 126 -10.15 -22.97 28.83
C VAL A 126 -9.23 -23.03 30.04
N ASP A 127 -9.77 -23.17 31.25
CA ASP A 127 -8.98 -23.28 32.49
C ASP A 127 -8.34 -24.67 32.66
N LEU A 128 -7.53 -24.82 33.72
CA LEU A 128 -6.87 -26.07 34.10
C LEU A 128 -7.84 -27.21 34.45
N SER A 129 -9.10 -26.91 34.74
CA SER A 129 -10.16 -27.89 35.01
C SER A 129 -10.99 -28.24 33.77
N GLY A 130 -10.70 -27.63 32.61
CA GLY A 130 -11.41 -27.86 31.36
C GLY A 130 -12.66 -27.00 31.17
N ASN A 131 -12.92 -26.03 32.05
CA ASN A 131 -14.06 -25.13 31.91
C ASN A 131 -13.74 -23.99 30.94
N ILE A 132 -14.73 -23.57 30.16
CA ILE A 132 -14.63 -22.37 29.32
C ILE A 132 -14.73 -21.13 30.23
N VAL A 133 -13.69 -20.30 30.22
CA VAL A 133 -13.55 -19.11 31.08
C VAL A 133 -14.04 -17.84 30.38
N ALA A 134 -13.77 -17.74 29.08
CA ALA A 134 -14.18 -16.61 28.25
C ALA A 134 -14.41 -17.09 26.81
N ASN A 135 -15.28 -16.37 26.09
CA ASN A 135 -15.46 -16.53 24.66
C ASN A 135 -15.61 -15.16 23.98
N LEU A 136 -15.24 -15.12 22.70
CA LEU A 136 -15.33 -13.98 21.81
C LEU A 136 -15.73 -14.50 20.42
N SER A 137 -16.62 -13.79 19.73
CA SER A 137 -16.94 -14.04 18.34
C SER A 137 -16.81 -12.75 17.56
N GLN A 138 -16.21 -12.81 16.38
CA GLN A 138 -16.01 -11.67 15.50
C GLN A 138 -16.04 -12.11 14.04
N SER A 139 -16.57 -11.26 13.16
CA SER A 139 -16.41 -11.43 11.72
C SER A 139 -15.27 -10.56 11.21
N VAL A 140 -14.51 -11.06 10.23
CA VAL A 140 -13.33 -10.40 9.66
C VAL A 140 -13.35 -10.49 8.15
N GLN A 141 -12.73 -9.54 7.48
CA GLN A 141 -12.50 -9.58 6.05
C GLN A 141 -11.02 -9.90 5.78
N LYS A 142 -10.73 -10.87 4.91
CA LYS A 142 -9.35 -11.22 4.55
C LYS A 142 -8.73 -10.13 3.68
N GLY A 143 -7.64 -9.51 4.14
CA GLY A 143 -6.82 -8.59 3.36
C GLY A 143 -5.61 -9.26 2.71
N THR A 144 -4.76 -8.46 2.05
CA THR A 144 -3.41 -8.88 1.66
C THR A 144 -2.53 -8.99 2.90
N ASN A 145 -1.79 -10.09 3.03
CA ASN A 145 -0.92 -10.35 4.18
C ASN A 145 0.34 -9.48 4.09
N LYS A 146 0.66 -8.76 5.15
CA LYS A 146 1.80 -7.83 5.23
C LYS A 146 2.65 -8.05 6.47
N ASP A 147 2.48 -9.18 7.12
CA ASP A 147 3.16 -9.59 8.34
C ASP A 147 4.26 -10.62 7.99
N ILE A 148 5.49 -10.14 7.84
CA ILE A 148 6.67 -10.89 7.39
C ILE A 148 7.11 -11.87 8.48
N ASN A 149 7.01 -11.48 9.75
CA ASN A 149 7.51 -12.26 10.89
C ASN A 149 6.42 -13.09 11.60
N GLY A 150 5.15 -12.97 11.19
CA GLY A 150 4.03 -13.70 11.77
C GLY A 150 3.73 -13.32 13.22
N ASP A 151 3.98 -12.07 13.61
CA ASP A 151 3.67 -11.53 14.94
C ASP A 151 2.27 -10.91 15.02
N GLY A 152 1.55 -10.89 13.91
CA GLY A 152 0.19 -10.42 13.75
C GLY A 152 0.08 -8.99 13.23
N PHE A 153 1.17 -8.23 13.15
CA PHE A 153 1.14 -6.82 12.80
C PHE A 153 1.74 -6.55 11.41
N VAL A 154 1.30 -5.45 10.80
CA VAL A 154 1.72 -5.08 9.45
C VAL A 154 3.14 -4.51 9.48
N ASP A 155 3.99 -5.04 8.62
CA ASP A 155 5.36 -4.58 8.42
C ASP A 155 5.45 -3.56 7.28
N ILE A 156 6.59 -2.88 7.17
CA ILE A 156 6.84 -1.92 6.11
C ILE A 156 8.20 -2.14 5.45
N LEU A 157 8.22 -2.07 4.12
CA LEU A 157 9.44 -2.04 3.33
C LEU A 157 9.69 -0.63 2.80
N ALA A 158 10.96 -0.22 2.81
CA ALA A 158 11.39 1.01 2.16
C ALA A 158 12.62 0.75 1.28
N GLY A 159 12.50 1.01 -0.02
CA GLY A 159 13.55 0.71 -1.00
C GLY A 159 14.38 1.93 -1.33
N ALA A 160 15.70 1.85 -1.22
CA ALA A 160 16.66 2.90 -1.51
C ALA A 160 17.41 2.61 -2.82
N SER A 161 16.72 2.73 -3.98
CA SER A 161 17.24 2.29 -5.28
C SER A 161 18.49 3.03 -5.75
N LEU A 162 18.73 4.24 -5.21
CA LEU A 162 19.89 5.07 -5.57
C LEU A 162 21.11 4.82 -4.68
N TYR A 163 20.98 3.91 -3.69
CA TYR A 163 22.05 3.59 -2.75
C TYR A 163 23.35 3.16 -3.45
N SER A 164 24.48 3.74 -3.04
CA SER A 164 25.87 3.41 -3.37
C SER A 164 26.11 3.17 -4.86
N GLY A 165 25.95 4.21 -5.69
CA GLY A 165 26.10 4.09 -7.14
C GLY A 165 24.98 3.27 -7.75
N ASN A 166 23.75 3.48 -7.29
CA ASN A 166 22.54 2.79 -7.75
C ASN A 166 22.61 1.26 -7.58
N LEU A 167 23.40 0.79 -6.62
CA LEU A 167 23.40 -0.60 -6.16
C LEU A 167 22.03 -1.00 -5.61
N GLY A 168 21.37 -0.08 -4.90
CA GLY A 168 20.06 -0.30 -4.34
C GLY A 168 20.05 -1.11 -3.04
N GLN A 169 19.15 -0.75 -2.12
CA GLN A 169 18.88 -1.48 -0.88
C GLN A 169 17.39 -1.52 -0.57
N VAL A 170 16.95 -2.45 0.26
CA VAL A 170 15.63 -2.47 0.88
C VAL A 170 15.79 -2.61 2.38
N TYR A 171 15.13 -1.72 3.13
CA TYR A 171 15.04 -1.76 4.58
C TYR A 171 13.69 -2.36 4.98
N VAL A 172 13.71 -3.30 5.92
CA VAL A 172 12.52 -3.94 6.50
C VAL A 172 12.38 -3.45 7.93
N PHE A 173 11.20 -2.92 8.26
CA PHE A 173 10.85 -2.54 9.62
C PHE A 173 9.63 -3.35 10.06
N TYR A 174 9.78 -4.09 11.14
CA TYR A 174 8.70 -4.90 11.69
C TYR A 174 7.74 -4.04 12.50
N GLY A 175 6.45 -4.28 12.29
CA GLY A 175 5.35 -3.76 13.08
C GLY A 175 5.43 -4.31 14.52
N THR A 176 5.09 -3.51 15.52
CA THR A 176 5.09 -3.95 16.93
C THR A 176 3.74 -3.72 17.63
N GLY A 177 2.68 -3.49 16.86
CA GLY A 177 1.32 -3.21 17.35
C GLY A 177 0.90 -1.74 17.23
N THR A 178 0.04 -1.29 18.14
CA THR A 178 -0.55 0.07 18.11
C THR A 178 0.45 1.22 18.13
N ALA A 179 1.66 0.98 18.64
CA ALA A 179 2.83 1.81 18.39
C ALA A 179 3.71 1.03 17.40
N PRO A 180 3.52 1.22 16.08
CA PRO A 180 3.95 0.22 15.11
C PRO A 180 5.45 0.11 14.95
N PHE A 181 6.23 1.14 15.26
CA PHE A 181 7.66 1.13 14.96
C PHE A 181 8.53 1.59 16.13
N THR A 182 9.66 0.91 16.31
CA THR A 182 10.69 1.23 17.32
C THR A 182 11.96 1.82 16.73
N GLY A 183 12.20 1.60 15.43
CA GLY A 183 13.31 2.17 14.66
C GLY A 183 12.87 3.35 13.79
N SER A 184 13.76 4.31 13.57
CA SER A 184 13.50 5.53 12.78
C SER A 184 14.60 5.84 11.75
N THR A 185 15.57 4.95 11.60
CA THR A 185 16.72 5.12 10.71
C THR A 185 17.04 3.82 10.00
N ALA A 186 17.68 3.88 8.84
CA ALA A 186 18.17 2.72 8.11
C ALA A 186 19.02 1.78 8.97
N ALA A 187 19.84 2.32 9.88
CA ALA A 187 20.67 1.54 10.80
C ALA A 187 19.86 0.76 11.86
N GLN A 188 18.60 1.15 12.09
CA GLN A 188 17.67 0.50 13.01
C GLN A 188 16.65 -0.40 12.28
N ALA A 189 16.79 -0.58 10.97
CA ALA A 189 15.98 -1.55 10.24
C ALA A 189 16.21 -2.95 10.81
N ASN A 190 15.15 -3.75 10.90
CA ASN A 190 15.24 -5.13 11.36
C ASN A 190 16.07 -5.96 10.39
N VAL A 191 15.89 -5.72 9.08
CA VAL A 191 16.64 -6.40 8.02
C VAL A 191 16.99 -5.38 6.93
N THR A 192 18.17 -5.54 6.33
CA THR A 192 18.59 -4.80 5.14
C THR A 192 19.00 -5.77 4.05
N ILE A 193 18.37 -5.69 2.88
CA ILE A 193 18.67 -6.50 1.70
C ILE A 193 19.39 -5.62 0.67
N THR A 194 20.56 -6.06 0.21
CA THR A 194 21.37 -5.30 -0.76
C THR A 194 21.29 -5.89 -2.18
N GLY A 195 21.20 -5.02 -3.19
CA GLY A 195 21.15 -5.39 -4.61
C GLY A 195 22.45 -6.02 -5.16
N SER A 196 22.42 -6.45 -6.42
CA SER A 196 23.58 -7.04 -7.12
C SER A 196 24.31 -6.03 -8.01
N GLY A 197 25.33 -5.38 -7.45
CA GLY A 197 26.22 -4.48 -8.20
C GLY A 197 25.65 -3.10 -8.52
N ALA A 198 26.53 -2.17 -8.90
CA ALA A 198 26.17 -0.78 -9.22
C ALA A 198 25.21 -0.70 -10.41
N ASN A 199 24.30 0.29 -10.42
CA ASN A 199 23.25 0.49 -11.44
C ASN A 199 22.24 -0.66 -11.58
N SER A 200 22.01 -1.44 -10.52
CA SER A 200 20.92 -2.42 -10.47
C SER A 200 19.56 -1.77 -10.14
N TYR A 201 19.58 -0.62 -9.44
CA TYR A 201 18.38 0.05 -8.93
C TYR A 201 17.48 -0.86 -8.07
N PHE A 202 18.06 -1.83 -7.37
CA PHE A 202 17.32 -2.71 -6.46
C PHE A 202 16.51 -1.92 -5.42
N GLY A 203 15.24 -2.27 -5.25
CA GLY A 203 14.31 -1.51 -4.42
C GLY A 203 13.65 -0.34 -5.15
N ASN A 204 13.63 -0.33 -6.50
CA ASN A 204 12.91 0.69 -7.26
C ASN A 204 11.39 0.53 -7.13
N ALA A 205 10.88 -0.69 -7.24
CA ALA A 205 9.49 -1.05 -6.99
C ALA A 205 9.44 -2.22 -6.00
N LEU A 206 8.37 -2.25 -5.18
CA LEU A 206 8.21 -3.18 -4.07
C LEU A 206 6.77 -3.69 -3.99
N ALA A 207 6.62 -4.98 -3.70
CA ALA A 207 5.34 -5.56 -3.29
C ALA A 207 5.56 -6.46 -2.07
N LEU A 208 4.51 -6.58 -1.25
CA LEU A 208 4.49 -7.33 0.00
C LEU A 208 3.18 -8.10 0.06
N GLY A 209 3.26 -9.41 0.21
CA GLY A 209 2.13 -10.33 0.09
C GLY A 209 2.55 -11.78 0.29
N ASP A 210 1.61 -12.67 0.54
CA ASP A 210 1.87 -14.09 0.81
C ASP A 210 1.76 -14.91 -0.48
N ILE A 211 2.82 -14.86 -1.29
CA ILE A 211 2.89 -15.48 -2.63
C ILE A 211 2.84 -17.02 -2.53
N ASN A 212 3.41 -17.58 -1.46
CA ASN A 212 3.47 -19.02 -1.26
C ASN A 212 2.34 -19.57 -0.34
N GLY A 213 1.51 -18.70 0.22
CA GLY A 213 0.34 -19.07 1.03
C GLY A 213 0.68 -19.79 2.34
N ASP A 214 1.85 -19.54 2.94
CA ASP A 214 2.29 -20.16 4.19
C ASP A 214 1.90 -19.38 5.45
N GLY A 215 1.27 -18.22 5.29
CA GLY A 215 0.83 -17.34 6.36
C GLY A 215 1.82 -16.24 6.71
N TYR A 216 3.02 -16.21 6.14
CA TYR A 216 3.99 -15.12 6.28
C TYR A 216 4.02 -14.28 5.01
N ALA A 217 4.10 -12.96 5.15
CA ALA A 217 4.22 -12.09 3.98
C ALA A 217 5.62 -12.20 3.36
N ASP A 218 5.67 -12.49 2.06
CA ASP A 218 6.87 -12.56 1.24
C ASP A 218 7.22 -11.19 0.65
N ILE A 219 8.51 -10.98 0.40
CA ILE A 219 9.05 -9.72 -0.13
C ILE A 219 9.35 -9.85 -1.61
N ILE A 220 8.81 -8.95 -2.43
CA ILE A 220 9.06 -8.87 -3.86
C ILE A 220 9.74 -7.54 -4.17
N VAL A 221 10.91 -7.60 -4.80
CA VAL A 221 11.74 -6.42 -5.08
C VAL A 221 12.19 -6.39 -6.52
N ALA A 222 11.93 -5.28 -7.20
CA ALA A 222 12.49 -5.04 -8.51
C ALA A 222 13.88 -4.38 -8.46
N ALA A 223 14.70 -4.77 -9.44
CA ALA A 223 15.96 -4.14 -9.82
C ALA A 223 15.90 -3.90 -11.34
N ASN A 224 15.29 -2.81 -11.75
CA ASN A 224 15.05 -2.49 -13.17
C ASN A 224 16.30 -1.95 -13.89
N GLY A 225 17.46 -1.97 -13.23
CA GLY A 225 18.70 -1.41 -13.71
C GLY A 225 19.34 -2.11 -14.89
N ILE A 226 20.38 -1.46 -15.42
CA ILE A 226 20.94 -1.71 -16.75
C ILE A 226 22.09 -2.73 -16.78
N THR A 227 22.51 -3.24 -15.62
CA THR A 227 23.57 -4.26 -15.53
C THR A 227 23.19 -5.52 -16.29
N GLY A 228 24.12 -6.07 -17.08
CA GLY A 228 23.88 -7.30 -17.86
C GLY A 228 23.10 -7.09 -19.17
N GLY A 229 22.92 -5.84 -19.64
CA GLY A 229 22.29 -5.54 -20.92
C GLY A 229 20.87 -4.98 -20.83
N GLY A 230 20.51 -4.31 -19.72
CA GLY A 230 19.21 -3.64 -19.59
C GLY A 230 18.02 -4.56 -19.36
N THR A 231 18.26 -5.80 -18.92
CA THR A 231 17.19 -6.79 -18.76
C THR A 231 16.19 -6.38 -17.68
N GLY A 232 16.69 -5.89 -16.54
CA GLY A 232 15.93 -5.78 -15.30
C GLY A 232 15.69 -7.14 -14.63
N TYR A 233 15.45 -7.12 -13.32
CA TYR A 233 15.18 -8.31 -12.50
C TYR A 233 14.06 -8.06 -11.50
N VAL A 234 13.36 -9.13 -11.15
CA VAL A 234 12.49 -9.17 -9.96
C VAL A 234 12.95 -10.31 -9.06
N TYR A 235 13.17 -10.01 -7.78
CA TYR A 235 13.59 -10.95 -6.75
C TYR A 235 12.44 -11.20 -5.79
N ILE A 236 12.22 -12.47 -5.45
CA ILE A 236 11.22 -12.89 -4.46
C ILE A 236 11.96 -13.56 -3.30
N PHE A 237 11.65 -13.14 -2.09
CA PHE A 237 12.18 -13.67 -0.86
C PHE A 237 11.03 -14.20 -0.03
N HIS A 238 11.03 -15.49 0.24
CA HIS A 238 10.03 -16.11 1.09
C HIS A 238 10.39 -15.88 2.56
N SER A 239 9.41 -15.44 3.33
CA SER A 239 9.57 -15.22 4.77
C SER A 239 9.27 -16.51 5.53
N THR A 240 9.90 -16.73 6.68
CA THR A 240 9.64 -17.95 7.47
C THR A 240 9.76 -17.72 8.97
N GLY A 241 8.73 -18.14 9.70
CA GLY A 241 8.73 -18.15 11.17
C GLY A 241 8.87 -16.76 11.79
N SER A 242 9.11 -16.73 13.11
CA SER A 242 9.23 -15.47 13.88
C SER A 242 10.46 -14.63 13.53
N ALA A 243 11.41 -15.17 12.76
CA ALA A 243 12.53 -14.39 12.24
C ALA A 243 12.12 -13.59 10.98
N GLY A 244 11.04 -13.99 10.32
CA GLY A 244 10.58 -13.44 9.06
C GLY A 244 11.61 -13.65 7.97
N ILE A 245 12.05 -12.54 7.35
CA ILE A 245 13.11 -12.57 6.35
C ILE A 245 14.50 -12.49 7.00
N THR A 246 15.45 -13.29 6.52
CA THR A 246 16.85 -13.25 7.00
C THR A 246 17.86 -12.99 5.88
N ALA A 247 17.39 -12.82 4.64
CA ALA A 247 18.21 -12.46 3.51
C ALA A 247 18.88 -11.10 3.74
N THR A 248 20.16 -10.99 3.37
CA THR A 248 20.93 -9.73 3.45
C THR A 248 21.36 -9.22 2.07
N SER A 249 21.17 -10.03 1.03
CA SER A 249 21.42 -9.66 -0.35
C SER A 249 20.57 -10.50 -1.31
N VAL A 250 20.52 -10.07 -2.58
CA VAL A 250 19.80 -10.77 -3.64
C VAL A 250 20.30 -12.19 -3.95
N SER A 251 21.51 -12.57 -3.51
CA SER A 251 21.98 -13.96 -3.67
C SER A 251 21.21 -14.96 -2.80
N SER A 252 20.46 -14.47 -1.81
CA SER A 252 19.59 -15.26 -0.94
C SER A 252 18.13 -15.24 -1.40
N ALA A 253 17.82 -14.65 -2.55
CA ALA A 253 16.47 -14.69 -3.09
C ALA A 253 16.06 -16.14 -3.40
N ASN A 254 14.82 -16.51 -3.07
CA ASN A 254 14.25 -17.80 -3.43
C ASN A 254 14.05 -17.89 -4.94
N THR A 255 13.62 -16.78 -5.55
CA THR A 255 13.42 -16.68 -6.99
C THR A 255 14.03 -15.38 -7.51
N ALA A 256 14.70 -15.45 -8.66
CA ALA A 256 15.19 -14.29 -9.41
C ALA A 256 14.71 -14.42 -10.86
N ILE A 257 13.81 -13.54 -11.27
CA ILE A 257 13.22 -13.52 -12.61
C ILE A 257 13.99 -12.53 -13.46
N ALA A 258 14.71 -13.01 -14.46
CA ALA A 258 15.39 -12.16 -15.44
C ALA A 258 14.40 -11.63 -16.51
N GLY A 259 14.42 -10.33 -16.77
CA GLY A 259 13.61 -9.70 -17.83
C GLY A 259 14.18 -9.85 -19.24
N PRO A 260 13.44 -9.42 -20.27
CA PRO A 260 13.96 -9.33 -21.64
C PRO A 260 15.03 -8.25 -21.76
N GLY A 261 16.03 -8.46 -22.63
CA GLY A 261 17.12 -7.49 -22.84
C GLY A 261 16.63 -6.08 -23.20
N GLY A 262 17.20 -5.06 -22.55
CA GLY A 262 16.86 -3.65 -22.76
C GLY A 262 15.45 -3.22 -22.34
N ALA A 263 14.70 -4.04 -21.59
CA ALA A 263 13.29 -3.80 -21.32
C ALA A 263 12.99 -3.01 -20.04
N LEU A 264 13.97 -2.86 -19.14
CA LEU A 264 13.77 -2.33 -17.78
C LEU A 264 12.66 -3.09 -17.03
N PHE A 265 12.70 -4.42 -17.10
CA PHE A 265 11.75 -5.29 -16.40
C PHE A 265 11.78 -5.05 -14.89
N GLY A 266 10.59 -5.00 -14.28
CA GLY A 266 10.44 -4.60 -12.88
C GLY A 266 10.31 -3.09 -12.68
N TYR A 267 10.08 -2.30 -13.74
CA TYR A 267 9.80 -0.88 -13.57
C TYR A 267 8.54 -0.64 -12.73
N SER A 268 7.57 -1.54 -12.84
CA SER A 268 6.27 -1.45 -12.19
C SER A 268 5.88 -2.85 -11.69
N LEU A 269 5.35 -2.96 -10.47
CA LEU A 269 4.98 -4.23 -9.81
C LEU A 269 3.59 -4.14 -9.16
N THR A 270 2.86 -5.25 -9.17
CA THR A 270 1.59 -5.41 -8.45
C THR A 270 1.36 -6.89 -8.14
N ILE A 271 0.56 -7.18 -7.12
CA ILE A 271 0.15 -8.55 -6.80
C ILE A 271 -1.37 -8.65 -6.57
N ALA A 272 -1.96 -9.75 -7.01
CA ALA A 272 -3.32 -10.17 -6.71
C ALA A 272 -3.54 -11.60 -7.24
N ASP A 273 -4.58 -12.28 -6.80
CA ASP A 273 -4.98 -13.60 -7.29
C ASP A 273 -5.70 -13.47 -8.65
N VAL A 274 -4.99 -13.67 -9.77
CA VAL A 274 -5.56 -13.51 -11.12
C VAL A 274 -6.26 -14.77 -11.61
N ASN A 275 -5.94 -15.94 -11.05
CA ASN A 275 -6.48 -17.24 -11.46
C ASN A 275 -7.49 -17.82 -10.44
N GLY A 276 -7.75 -17.12 -9.35
CA GLY A 276 -8.73 -17.46 -8.32
C GLY A 276 -8.36 -18.67 -7.47
N ASP A 277 -7.08 -19.07 -7.41
CA ASP A 277 -6.60 -20.24 -6.68
C ASP A 277 -6.29 -19.97 -5.19
N GLY A 278 -6.41 -18.71 -4.77
CA GLY A 278 -6.20 -18.23 -3.42
C GLY A 278 -4.79 -17.67 -3.17
N TYR A 279 -3.80 -17.99 -4.00
CA TYR A 279 -2.45 -17.48 -3.89
C TYR A 279 -2.33 -16.15 -4.64
N GLU A 280 -1.49 -15.25 -4.13
CA GLU A 280 -1.23 -14.00 -4.85
C GLU A 280 -0.33 -14.28 -6.07
N ASP A 281 -0.69 -13.70 -7.22
CA ASP A 281 0.10 -13.73 -8.46
C ASP A 281 0.82 -12.39 -8.66
N LEU A 282 1.78 -12.35 -9.59
CA LEU A 282 2.64 -11.19 -9.82
C LEU A 282 2.43 -10.57 -11.21
N GLY A 283 2.08 -9.29 -11.24
CA GLY A 283 2.11 -8.44 -12.43
C GLY A 283 3.40 -7.61 -12.49
N VAL A 284 4.07 -7.59 -13.65
CA VAL A 284 5.33 -6.83 -13.87
C VAL A 284 5.29 -6.04 -15.16
N GLY A 285 5.68 -4.76 -15.14
CA GLY A 285 5.87 -3.97 -16.35
C GLY A 285 7.33 -3.77 -16.76
N ALA A 286 7.55 -3.62 -18.06
CA ALA A 286 8.84 -3.42 -18.72
C ALA A 286 8.69 -2.44 -19.89
N TYR A 287 8.57 -1.15 -19.58
CA TYR A 287 8.15 -0.14 -20.55
C TYR A 287 9.15 0.13 -21.68
N ALA A 288 10.44 -0.16 -21.48
CA ALA A 288 11.50 0.16 -22.45
C ALA A 288 11.67 -0.91 -23.53
N TYR A 289 10.95 -2.03 -23.45
CA TYR A 289 11.04 -3.12 -24.41
C TYR A 289 10.86 -2.64 -25.85
N SER A 290 11.77 -3.04 -26.74
CA SER A 290 11.70 -2.83 -28.19
C SER A 290 11.34 -1.38 -28.58
N ALA A 291 12.28 -0.46 -28.34
CA ALA A 291 12.11 0.98 -28.61
C ALA A 291 10.85 1.56 -27.93
N SER A 292 10.68 1.24 -26.64
CA SER A 292 9.55 1.65 -25.82
C SER A 292 8.17 1.20 -26.34
N THR A 293 8.11 0.12 -27.12
CA THR A 293 6.84 -0.58 -27.36
C THR A 293 6.25 -1.06 -26.04
N GLY A 294 7.12 -1.52 -25.12
CA GLY A 294 6.75 -1.91 -23.77
C GLY A 294 6.06 -3.28 -23.67
N GLN A 295 6.17 -3.90 -22.51
CA GLN A 295 5.52 -5.18 -22.19
C GLN A 295 4.99 -5.19 -20.76
N ALA A 296 3.93 -5.97 -20.54
CA ALA A 296 3.46 -6.38 -19.22
C ALA A 296 3.46 -7.91 -19.13
N PHE A 297 3.77 -8.43 -17.94
CA PHE A 297 3.91 -9.85 -17.66
C PHE A 297 3.04 -10.23 -16.47
N VAL A 298 2.48 -11.44 -16.50
CA VAL A 298 1.80 -12.05 -15.35
C VAL A 298 2.44 -13.39 -15.05
N PHE A 299 2.85 -13.59 -13.80
CA PHE A 299 3.38 -14.84 -13.28
C PHE A 299 2.44 -15.35 -12.21
N GLN A 300 1.87 -16.53 -12.43
CA GLN A 300 1.00 -17.17 -11.46
C GLN A 300 1.82 -17.90 -10.41
N SER A 301 1.37 -17.88 -9.16
CA SER A 301 1.96 -18.69 -8.10
C SER A 301 1.77 -20.18 -8.41
N SER A 302 2.74 -21.01 -8.03
CA SER A 302 2.68 -22.47 -8.09
C SER A 302 2.28 -23.05 -6.73
N GLY A 303 1.28 -22.42 -6.10
CA GLY A 303 0.81 -22.73 -4.76
C GLY A 303 1.89 -22.55 -3.70
N SER A 304 2.11 -23.58 -2.86
CA SER A 304 3.09 -23.51 -1.76
C SER A 304 4.56 -23.35 -2.19
N SER A 305 4.85 -23.48 -3.48
CA SER A 305 6.18 -23.19 -4.01
C SER A 305 6.38 -21.72 -4.38
N GLY A 306 5.32 -20.90 -4.32
CA GLY A 306 5.31 -19.53 -4.80
C GLY A 306 5.57 -19.46 -6.31
N ILE A 307 6.13 -18.34 -6.77
CA ILE A 307 6.54 -18.18 -8.17
C ILE A 307 7.95 -18.76 -8.35
N VAL A 308 8.08 -19.72 -9.27
CA VAL A 308 9.35 -20.44 -9.55
C VAL A 308 9.99 -20.10 -10.91
N ALA A 309 9.52 -19.04 -11.56
CA ALA A 309 10.02 -18.61 -12.87
C ALA A 309 11.48 -18.12 -12.79
N ALA A 310 12.34 -18.60 -13.69
CA ALA A 310 13.73 -18.12 -13.79
C ALA A 310 13.90 -16.93 -14.74
N SER A 311 12.94 -16.69 -15.64
CA SER A 311 12.98 -15.58 -16.58
C SER A 311 11.58 -15.21 -17.06
N SER A 312 11.46 -14.04 -17.69
CA SER A 312 10.22 -13.54 -18.28
C SER A 312 9.66 -14.44 -19.40
N ALA A 313 10.49 -15.31 -19.99
CA ALA A 313 10.03 -16.30 -20.98
C ALA A 313 9.12 -17.37 -20.36
N SER A 314 9.11 -17.51 -19.04
CA SER A 314 8.24 -18.43 -18.29
C SER A 314 6.98 -17.75 -17.74
N ALA A 315 6.70 -16.50 -18.11
CA ALA A 315 5.46 -15.83 -17.70
C ALA A 315 4.24 -16.54 -18.27
N ASN A 316 3.17 -16.62 -17.47
CA ASN A 316 1.87 -17.18 -17.90
C ASN A 316 1.23 -16.29 -18.96
N ALA A 317 1.43 -14.97 -18.86
CA ALA A 317 1.05 -14.00 -19.88
C ALA A 317 2.20 -13.05 -20.20
N THR A 318 2.40 -12.75 -21.48
CA THR A 318 3.27 -11.66 -21.95
C THR A 318 2.49 -10.82 -22.94
N ILE A 319 2.16 -9.60 -22.56
CA ILE A 319 1.35 -8.67 -23.35
C ILE A 319 2.27 -7.63 -23.96
N THR A 320 2.36 -7.59 -25.28
CA THR A 320 3.14 -6.58 -26.00
C THR A 320 2.32 -5.33 -26.27
N GLY A 321 2.87 -4.17 -25.91
CA GLY A 321 2.24 -2.88 -26.11
C GLY A 321 2.15 -2.42 -27.55
N VAL A 322 1.64 -1.21 -27.75
CA VAL A 322 1.71 -0.51 -29.04
C VAL A 322 3.06 0.20 -29.17
N ALA A 323 3.52 0.44 -30.39
CA ALA A 323 4.85 1.02 -30.62
C ALA A 323 5.04 2.37 -29.90
N SER A 324 6.21 2.55 -29.26
CA SER A 324 6.61 3.79 -28.56
C SER A 324 5.59 4.32 -27.55
N SER A 325 4.92 3.40 -26.84
CA SER A 325 3.84 3.71 -25.90
C SER A 325 4.25 3.79 -24.44
N ASN A 326 5.44 3.28 -24.09
CA ASN A 326 5.80 2.96 -22.70
C ASN A 326 4.76 2.02 -22.03
N PHE A 327 4.18 1.08 -22.77
CA PHE A 327 3.26 0.09 -22.19
C PHE A 327 3.94 -0.69 -21.06
N GLY A 328 3.31 -0.74 -19.88
CA GLY A 328 3.91 -1.32 -18.68
C GLY A 328 4.65 -0.30 -17.81
N ALA A 329 4.59 1.00 -18.12
CA ALA A 329 5.06 2.05 -17.20
C ALA A 329 4.32 2.03 -15.86
N SER A 330 3.05 1.64 -15.88
CA SER A 330 2.26 1.32 -14.70
C SER A 330 1.43 0.08 -14.98
N VAL A 331 1.20 -0.75 -13.96
CA VAL A 331 0.31 -1.90 -14.00
C VAL A 331 -0.62 -1.86 -12.79
N ALA A 332 -1.72 -2.57 -12.75
CA ALA A 332 -2.50 -2.77 -11.52
C ALA A 332 -3.31 -4.05 -11.67
N LEU A 333 -3.44 -4.80 -10.58
CA LEU A 333 -4.30 -5.97 -10.52
C LEU A 333 -5.46 -5.72 -9.56
N GLY A 334 -6.67 -6.07 -9.98
CA GLY A 334 -7.88 -6.00 -9.16
C GLY A 334 -9.10 -6.43 -9.96
N ASP A 335 -10.15 -6.88 -9.29
CA ASP A 335 -11.36 -7.39 -9.92
C ASP A 335 -12.22 -6.24 -10.47
N ILE A 336 -12.01 -5.85 -11.72
CA ILE A 336 -12.71 -4.74 -12.37
C ILE A 336 -14.13 -5.16 -12.77
N ASN A 337 -14.32 -6.43 -13.13
CA ASN A 337 -15.57 -6.91 -13.72
C ASN A 337 -16.48 -7.67 -12.73
N GLY A 338 -16.05 -7.84 -11.48
CA GLY A 338 -16.79 -8.44 -10.37
C GLY A 338 -16.98 -9.95 -10.47
N ASP A 339 -16.11 -10.66 -11.20
CA ASP A 339 -16.20 -12.11 -11.38
C ASP A 339 -15.40 -12.90 -10.33
N GLY A 340 -14.72 -12.22 -9.41
CA GLY A 340 -13.90 -12.80 -8.35
C GLY A 340 -12.48 -13.16 -8.78
N TYR A 341 -12.05 -12.78 -9.99
CA TYR A 341 -10.68 -12.93 -10.48
C TYR A 341 -10.05 -11.55 -10.70
N ALA A 342 -8.78 -11.38 -10.32
CA ALA A 342 -8.14 -10.09 -10.54
C ALA A 342 -7.86 -9.85 -12.04
N ASP A 343 -8.34 -8.72 -12.55
CA ASP A 343 -8.09 -8.21 -13.89
C ASP A 343 -6.81 -7.35 -13.91
N LEU A 344 -6.27 -7.10 -15.11
CA LEU A 344 -5.04 -6.32 -15.30
C LEU A 344 -5.32 -5.00 -16.01
N ALA A 345 -4.96 -3.88 -15.38
CA ALA A 345 -4.82 -2.59 -16.05
C ALA A 345 -3.35 -2.29 -16.35
N VAL A 346 -3.07 -1.73 -17.53
CA VAL A 346 -1.72 -1.34 -17.96
C VAL A 346 -1.73 0.05 -18.58
N GLY A 347 -0.83 0.91 -18.11
CA GLY A 347 -0.61 2.24 -18.67
C GLY A 347 0.41 2.24 -19.81
N GLY A 348 0.10 2.99 -20.87
CA GLY A 348 1.00 3.38 -21.95
C GLY A 348 0.99 4.91 -22.10
N ASN A 349 1.72 5.61 -21.23
CA ASN A 349 1.64 7.07 -21.11
C ASN A 349 2.20 7.84 -22.32
N MET A 350 2.96 7.18 -23.21
CA MET A 350 3.56 7.82 -24.39
C MET A 350 2.75 7.63 -25.69
N VAL A 351 1.63 6.89 -25.66
CA VAL A 351 0.76 6.71 -26.83
C VAL A 351 0.32 8.07 -27.40
N SER A 352 0.34 8.20 -28.73
CA SER A 352 -0.17 9.35 -29.49
C SER A 352 0.40 10.69 -29.01
N THR A 353 1.72 10.86 -29.08
CA THR A 353 2.43 12.07 -28.61
C THR A 353 2.15 12.35 -27.13
N SER A 354 2.34 11.32 -26.30
CA SER A 354 2.09 11.38 -24.86
C SER A 354 0.68 11.86 -24.48
N ALA A 355 -0.32 11.67 -25.36
CA ALA A 355 -1.70 11.75 -24.90
C ALA A 355 -1.95 10.67 -23.84
N GLY A 356 -1.32 9.51 -24.03
CA GLY A 356 -1.37 8.38 -23.13
C GLY A 356 -2.61 7.51 -23.38
N GLN A 357 -2.56 6.28 -22.88
CA GLN A 357 -3.65 5.33 -23.00
C GLN A 357 -3.57 4.31 -21.85
N VAL A 358 -4.72 3.85 -21.37
CA VAL A 358 -4.81 2.70 -20.44
C VAL A 358 -5.53 1.55 -21.13
N PHE A 359 -5.06 0.34 -20.87
CA PHE A 359 -5.60 -0.91 -21.40
C PHE A 359 -6.02 -1.80 -20.24
N VAL A 360 -7.22 -2.36 -20.31
CA VAL A 360 -7.75 -3.29 -19.32
C VAL A 360 -7.94 -4.65 -19.96
N PHE A 361 -7.40 -5.68 -19.32
CA PHE A 361 -7.49 -7.08 -19.72
C PHE A 361 -8.18 -7.85 -18.60
N HIS A 362 -9.33 -8.43 -18.91
CA HIS A 362 -10.02 -9.25 -17.93
C HIS A 362 -9.32 -10.60 -17.76
N SER A 363 -9.37 -11.16 -16.56
CA SER A 363 -9.02 -12.55 -16.35
C SER A 363 -9.98 -13.48 -17.10
N SER A 364 -9.47 -14.65 -17.47
CA SER A 364 -10.25 -15.72 -18.09
C SER A 364 -10.52 -16.84 -17.07
N GLY A 365 -10.81 -16.45 -15.83
CA GLY A 365 -11.02 -17.34 -14.69
C GLY A 365 -9.73 -18.05 -14.28
N ALA A 366 -9.80 -19.37 -14.09
CA ALA A 366 -8.64 -20.19 -13.72
C ALA A 366 -7.48 -20.16 -14.75
N GLY A 367 -7.72 -19.70 -15.98
CA GLY A 367 -6.66 -19.47 -16.96
C GLY A 367 -5.83 -18.20 -16.69
N GLY A 368 -6.31 -17.30 -15.83
CA GLY A 368 -5.73 -15.97 -15.60
C GLY A 368 -5.82 -15.08 -16.83
N ILE A 369 -4.87 -14.16 -16.99
CA ILE A 369 -4.77 -13.29 -18.17
C ILE A 369 -4.22 -14.10 -19.36
N THR A 370 -4.90 -14.05 -20.52
CA THR A 370 -4.52 -14.81 -21.74
C THR A 370 -4.16 -13.94 -22.94
N ALA A 371 -4.34 -12.62 -22.84
CA ALA A 371 -3.97 -11.70 -23.89
C ALA A 371 -2.45 -11.70 -24.15
N THR A 372 -2.06 -11.49 -25.40
CA THR A 372 -0.64 -11.48 -25.83
C THR A 372 -0.21 -10.14 -26.42
N ALA A 373 -1.15 -9.22 -26.68
CA ALA A 373 -0.88 -7.90 -27.21
C ALA A 373 -1.96 -6.90 -26.77
N ALA A 374 -1.62 -5.61 -26.80
CA ALA A 374 -2.52 -4.51 -26.41
C ALA A 374 -3.83 -4.47 -27.21
N GLY A 375 -3.83 -4.95 -28.46
CA GLY A 375 -5.05 -5.07 -29.28
C GLY A 375 -6.05 -6.12 -28.77
N GLY A 376 -5.67 -6.96 -27.80
CA GLY A 376 -6.55 -7.92 -27.13
C GLY A 376 -7.18 -7.38 -25.84
N ALA A 377 -7.01 -6.09 -25.52
CA ALA A 377 -7.63 -5.49 -24.34
C ALA A 377 -9.17 -5.53 -24.45
N ASN A 378 -9.84 -5.80 -23.34
CA ASN A 378 -11.30 -5.72 -23.24
C ASN A 378 -11.76 -4.25 -23.35
N THR A 379 -11.00 -3.36 -22.72
CA THR A 379 -11.25 -1.92 -22.75
C THR A 379 -9.94 -1.18 -22.99
N SER A 380 -9.98 -0.13 -23.81
CA SER A 380 -8.85 0.76 -24.02
C SER A 380 -9.30 2.22 -24.03
N ILE A 381 -8.70 3.03 -23.16
CA ILE A 381 -9.12 4.40 -22.89
C ILE A 381 -7.98 5.35 -23.30
N PRO A 382 -8.10 6.08 -24.43
CA PRO A 382 -7.13 7.09 -24.79
C PRO A 382 -7.26 8.34 -23.89
N GLY A 383 -6.13 8.97 -23.61
CA GLY A 383 -6.06 10.26 -22.94
C GLY A 383 -6.64 11.40 -23.79
N GLU A 384 -7.04 12.50 -23.14
CA GLU A 384 -7.84 13.56 -23.78
C GLU A 384 -7.08 14.37 -24.86
N THR A 385 -5.81 14.70 -24.62
CA THR A 385 -4.98 15.59 -25.45
C THR A 385 -3.52 15.18 -25.38
N SER A 386 -2.71 15.53 -26.38
CA SER A 386 -1.26 15.31 -26.37
C SER A 386 -0.59 15.89 -25.12
N TYR A 387 0.51 15.26 -24.70
CA TYR A 387 1.27 15.63 -23.51
C TYR A 387 0.46 15.63 -22.20
N ASN A 388 -0.49 14.71 -22.03
CA ASN A 388 -1.18 14.50 -20.76
C ASN A 388 -0.48 13.48 -19.86
N ASP A 389 0.27 12.53 -20.42
CA ASP A 389 0.77 11.35 -19.68
C ASP A 389 -0.34 10.51 -19.03
N PHE A 390 -1.51 10.42 -19.66
CA PHE A 390 -2.58 9.55 -19.16
C PHE A 390 -2.12 8.08 -19.09
N GLY A 391 -2.25 7.47 -17.91
CA GLY A 391 -1.74 6.10 -17.66
C GLY A 391 -0.34 6.07 -17.05
N ILE A 392 0.22 7.20 -16.60
CA ILE A 392 1.51 7.21 -15.90
C ILE A 392 1.45 6.53 -14.53
N SER A 393 0.27 6.51 -13.91
CA SER A 393 -0.06 5.73 -12.72
C SER A 393 -1.45 5.14 -12.93
N VAL A 394 -1.64 3.90 -12.47
CA VAL A 394 -2.95 3.22 -12.48
C VAL A 394 -3.13 2.51 -11.15
N ASN A 395 -4.39 2.40 -10.70
CA ASN A 395 -4.79 1.63 -9.53
C ASN A 395 -6.21 1.08 -9.74
N ILE A 396 -6.55 -0.01 -9.07
CA ILE A 396 -7.88 -0.64 -9.12
C ILE A 396 -8.37 -0.86 -7.70
N ALA A 397 -9.50 -0.26 -7.34
CA ALA A 397 -10.17 -0.48 -6.06
C ALA A 397 -11.63 -0.01 -6.13
N ASP A 398 -12.50 -0.64 -5.35
CA ASP A 398 -13.92 -0.26 -5.26
C ASP A 398 -14.09 1.04 -4.46
N LEU A 399 -14.04 2.18 -5.15
CA LEU A 399 -14.15 3.51 -4.54
C LEU A 399 -15.60 3.91 -4.29
N ASN A 400 -16.55 3.24 -4.93
CA ASN A 400 -17.96 3.59 -4.87
C ASN A 400 -18.81 2.62 -4.01
N GLY A 401 -18.22 1.51 -3.58
CA GLY A 401 -18.78 0.53 -2.67
C GLY A 401 -19.80 -0.42 -3.32
N ASP A 402 -19.72 -0.64 -4.64
CA ASP A 402 -20.64 -1.50 -5.39
C ASP A 402 -20.14 -2.93 -5.62
N GLY A 403 -18.93 -3.24 -5.13
CA GLY A 403 -18.28 -4.54 -5.25
C GLY A 403 -17.45 -4.72 -6.52
N TYR A 404 -17.32 -3.69 -7.37
CA TYR A 404 -16.48 -3.72 -8.56
C TYR A 404 -15.24 -2.84 -8.37
N GLY A 405 -14.07 -3.31 -8.81
CA GLY A 405 -12.85 -2.52 -8.78
C GLY A 405 -12.93 -1.35 -9.77
N ASP A 406 -12.95 -0.12 -9.27
CA ASP A 406 -12.94 1.08 -10.10
C ASP A 406 -11.52 1.42 -10.57
N LEU A 407 -11.39 1.84 -11.83
CA LEU A 407 -10.11 2.18 -12.44
C LEU A 407 -9.73 3.64 -12.14
N GLN A 408 -8.59 3.83 -11.50
CA GLN A 408 -8.00 5.14 -11.22
C GLN A 408 -6.79 5.35 -12.14
N VAL A 409 -6.68 6.53 -12.76
CA VAL A 409 -5.62 6.84 -13.72
C VAL A 409 -5.05 8.24 -13.49
N GLY A 410 -3.74 8.34 -13.34
CA GLY A 410 -3.03 9.63 -13.29
C GLY A 410 -2.59 10.13 -14.67
N ALA A 411 -2.49 11.45 -14.80
CA ALA A 411 -2.00 12.17 -15.97
C ALA A 411 -1.20 13.40 -15.52
N THR A 412 0.07 13.21 -15.17
CA THR A 412 0.90 14.23 -14.49
C THR A 412 1.21 15.44 -15.36
N ARG A 413 1.20 15.30 -16.69
CA ARG A 413 1.45 16.39 -17.64
C ARG A 413 0.20 17.12 -18.12
N TYR A 414 -0.98 16.84 -17.54
CA TYR A 414 -2.26 17.43 -17.97
C TYR A 414 -2.16 18.91 -18.38
N THR A 415 -2.68 19.24 -19.57
CA THR A 415 -2.57 20.55 -20.26
C THR A 415 -1.16 20.99 -20.66
N ASN A 416 -0.20 20.06 -20.73
CA ASN A 416 1.23 20.29 -20.99
C ASN A 416 1.89 21.31 -20.03
N THR A 417 1.32 21.47 -18.83
CA THR A 417 1.79 22.40 -17.81
C THR A 417 2.30 21.68 -16.57
N TYR A 418 2.30 20.34 -16.56
CA TYR A 418 2.62 19.54 -15.39
C TYR A 418 1.70 19.82 -14.19
N THR A 419 0.49 20.35 -14.43
CA THR A 419 -0.48 20.58 -13.35
C THR A 419 -0.95 19.27 -12.75
N GLY A 420 -1.16 18.26 -13.60
CA GLY A 420 -1.59 16.94 -13.20
C GLY A 420 -3.11 16.81 -13.05
N LYS A 421 -3.62 15.60 -13.30
CA LYS A 421 -5.05 15.26 -13.18
C LYS A 421 -5.18 13.76 -12.88
N VAL A 422 -6.20 13.40 -12.11
CA VAL A 422 -6.60 12.01 -11.86
C VAL A 422 -8.01 11.79 -12.39
N TYR A 423 -8.21 10.63 -13.00
CA TYR A 423 -9.45 10.16 -13.61
C TYR A 423 -9.90 8.91 -12.88
N ILE A 424 -11.18 8.82 -12.55
CA ILE A 424 -11.76 7.64 -11.91
C ILE A 424 -12.92 7.17 -12.77
N PHE A 425 -12.84 5.94 -13.24
CA PHE A 425 -13.88 5.28 -14.02
C PHE A 425 -14.52 4.22 -13.14
N HIS A 426 -15.81 4.39 -12.87
CA HIS A 426 -16.56 3.39 -12.14
C HIS A 426 -16.78 2.17 -13.02
N SER A 427 -16.60 1.01 -12.43
CA SER A 427 -16.83 -0.28 -13.08
C SER A 427 -18.28 -0.73 -12.86
N SER A 428 -18.83 -1.54 -13.78
CA SER A 428 -20.13 -2.15 -13.54
C SER A 428 -20.39 -3.38 -14.40
N GLY A 429 -20.99 -4.40 -13.78
CA GLY A 429 -21.33 -5.66 -14.44
C GLY A 429 -20.11 -6.38 -15.03
N SER A 430 -20.36 -7.46 -15.79
CA SER A 430 -19.29 -8.28 -16.38
C SER A 430 -18.43 -7.57 -17.43
N GLY A 431 -18.83 -6.36 -17.84
CA GLY A 431 -18.04 -5.51 -18.73
C GLY A 431 -17.03 -4.64 -17.99
N GLY A 432 -17.14 -4.51 -16.67
CA GLY A 432 -16.26 -3.68 -15.86
C GLY A 432 -16.29 -2.21 -16.30
N VAL A 433 -15.11 -1.63 -16.55
CA VAL A 433 -15.00 -0.30 -17.15
C VAL A 433 -15.30 -0.36 -18.65
N THR A 434 -16.26 0.43 -19.12
CA THR A 434 -16.66 0.50 -20.55
C THR A 434 -16.40 1.86 -21.20
N ALA A 435 -15.66 2.74 -20.52
CA ALA A 435 -15.26 4.04 -21.03
C ALA A 435 -14.45 3.92 -22.33
N SER A 436 -14.69 4.85 -23.26
CA SER A 436 -14.01 4.87 -24.57
C SER A 436 -13.09 6.07 -24.76
N VAL A 437 -13.13 7.05 -23.86
CA VAL A 437 -12.29 8.25 -23.84
C VAL A 437 -12.10 8.73 -22.40
N ALA A 438 -10.96 9.36 -22.10
CA ALA A 438 -10.69 9.82 -20.73
C ALA A 438 -11.69 10.87 -20.20
N THR A 439 -12.30 11.68 -21.08
CA THR A 439 -13.32 12.68 -20.70
C THR A 439 -14.65 12.07 -20.23
N SER A 440 -14.83 10.74 -20.33
CA SER A 440 -16.02 10.06 -19.80
C SER A 440 -15.83 9.50 -18.39
N ALA A 441 -14.75 9.86 -17.69
CA ALA A 441 -14.55 9.47 -16.30
C ALA A 441 -15.70 9.98 -15.41
N ASN A 442 -16.04 9.20 -14.39
CA ASN A 442 -17.09 9.52 -13.42
C ASN A 442 -16.65 10.66 -12.49
N VAL A 443 -15.38 10.66 -12.10
CA VAL A 443 -14.78 11.68 -11.23
C VAL A 443 -13.47 12.19 -11.82
N PHE A 444 -13.24 13.50 -11.69
CA PHE A 444 -11.99 14.16 -12.03
C PHE A 444 -11.43 14.88 -10.80
N LEU A 445 -10.15 14.66 -10.51
CA LEU A 445 -9.41 15.41 -9.50
C LEU A 445 -8.30 16.20 -10.21
N ASN A 446 -8.30 17.52 -10.05
CA ASN A 446 -7.37 18.39 -10.75
C ASN A 446 -6.25 18.83 -9.81
N GLY A 447 -5.01 18.81 -10.30
CA GLY A 447 -3.93 19.55 -9.67
C GLY A 447 -4.20 21.06 -9.72
N VAL A 448 -3.47 21.83 -8.91
CA VAL A 448 -3.75 23.24 -8.70
C VAL A 448 -2.83 24.13 -9.54
N ASN A 449 -1.52 23.91 -9.46
CA ASN A 449 -0.53 24.76 -10.11
C ASN A 449 0.27 24.00 -11.16
N SER A 450 0.73 24.74 -12.17
CA SER A 450 1.71 24.23 -13.13
C SER A 450 2.97 23.74 -12.41
N GLY A 451 3.43 22.54 -12.77
CA GLY A 451 4.60 21.91 -12.15
C GLY A 451 4.30 20.99 -10.97
N ASP A 452 3.06 20.95 -10.44
CA ASP A 452 2.73 20.17 -9.24
C ASP A 452 2.84 18.65 -9.42
N THR A 453 2.73 18.17 -10.66
CA THR A 453 2.74 16.74 -11.05
C THR A 453 1.72 15.89 -10.30
N PHE A 454 0.54 16.45 -10.03
CA PHE A 454 -0.56 15.77 -9.35
C PHE A 454 -0.98 14.48 -10.08
N GLY A 455 -1.19 13.39 -9.34
CA GLY A 455 -1.52 12.08 -9.89
C GLY A 455 -0.31 11.18 -10.17
N VAL A 456 0.88 11.51 -9.66
CA VAL A 456 2.09 10.69 -9.89
C VAL A 456 2.06 9.34 -9.17
N SER A 457 1.29 9.24 -8.07
CA SER A 457 1.12 8.04 -7.25
C SER A 457 -0.31 8.04 -6.68
N LEU A 458 -0.94 6.87 -6.57
CA LEU A 458 -2.35 6.69 -6.22
C LEU A 458 -2.48 5.54 -5.23
N SER A 459 -3.16 5.70 -4.10
CA SER A 459 -3.39 4.60 -3.15
C SER A 459 -4.77 4.69 -2.53
N THR A 460 -5.35 3.56 -2.15
CA THR A 460 -6.67 3.51 -1.54
C THR A 460 -6.68 2.80 -0.21
N GLY A 461 -7.49 3.31 0.72
CA GLY A 461 -7.70 2.76 2.05
C GLY A 461 -8.74 3.58 2.79
N ASP A 462 -9.43 2.98 3.74
CA ASP A 462 -10.47 3.65 4.54
C ASP A 462 -9.80 4.33 5.75
N VAL A 463 -9.48 5.62 5.63
CA VAL A 463 -8.75 6.35 6.69
C VAL A 463 -9.66 6.79 7.83
N ASN A 464 -10.98 6.82 7.65
CA ASN A 464 -11.95 7.27 8.66
C ASN A 464 -12.86 6.13 9.20
N GLY A 465 -12.69 4.91 8.70
CA GLY A 465 -13.42 3.71 9.13
C GLY A 465 -14.90 3.77 8.83
N ASP A 466 -15.33 4.50 7.79
CA ASP A 466 -16.74 4.62 7.42
C ASP A 466 -17.23 3.50 6.49
N GLY A 467 -16.32 2.60 6.10
CA GLY A 467 -16.57 1.44 5.24
C GLY A 467 -16.42 1.74 3.75
N LEU A 468 -16.04 2.97 3.37
CA LEU A 468 -15.76 3.36 2.00
C LEU A 468 -14.25 3.59 1.83
N LEU A 469 -13.71 3.21 0.67
CA LEU A 469 -12.31 3.47 0.38
C LEU A 469 -12.10 4.95 0.05
N ASP A 470 -11.10 5.54 0.71
CA ASP A 470 -10.58 6.87 0.37
C ASP A 470 -9.44 6.77 -0.64
N LEU A 471 -9.11 7.88 -1.29
CA LEU A 471 -8.04 7.97 -2.28
C LEU A 471 -6.94 8.95 -1.83
N ALA A 472 -5.72 8.44 -1.68
CA ALA A 472 -4.51 9.24 -1.56
C ALA A 472 -3.89 9.50 -2.94
N VAL A 473 -3.51 10.76 -3.21
CA VAL A 473 -2.86 11.19 -4.45
C VAL A 473 -1.56 11.93 -4.14
N GLY A 474 -0.47 11.50 -4.78
CA GLY A 474 0.82 12.15 -4.73
C GLY A 474 0.98 13.28 -5.74
N ALA A 475 1.72 14.34 -5.36
CA ALA A 475 2.11 15.45 -6.23
C ALA A 475 3.52 15.93 -5.85
N ASN A 476 4.56 15.31 -6.41
CA ASN A 476 5.93 15.50 -5.95
C ASN A 476 6.61 16.77 -6.49
N GLY A 477 5.98 17.49 -7.42
CA GLY A 477 6.49 18.73 -8.00
C GLY A 477 6.03 20.00 -7.27
N VAL A 478 5.06 19.90 -6.35
CA VAL A 478 4.51 21.01 -5.58
C VAL A 478 5.61 21.86 -4.93
N SER A 479 5.52 23.18 -5.10
CA SER A 479 6.40 24.18 -4.46
C SER A 479 7.90 23.88 -4.64
N SER A 480 8.40 23.92 -5.88
CA SER A 480 9.81 23.59 -6.19
C SER A 480 10.22 22.20 -5.71
N SER A 481 9.33 21.22 -5.96
CA SER A 481 9.50 19.83 -5.55
C SER A 481 9.66 19.64 -4.03
N THR A 482 9.08 20.53 -3.21
CA THR A 482 8.79 20.18 -1.81
C THR A 482 7.88 18.96 -1.76
N GLY A 483 6.87 18.94 -2.63
CA GLY A 483 5.95 17.82 -2.80
C GLY A 483 4.80 17.84 -1.81
N ALA A 484 3.72 17.13 -2.15
CA ALA A 484 2.51 17.02 -1.34
C ALA A 484 1.82 15.65 -1.49
N ALA A 485 1.05 15.28 -0.47
CA ALA A 485 0.09 14.19 -0.51
C ALA A 485 -1.31 14.73 -0.21
N TYR A 486 -2.29 14.31 -1.01
CA TYR A 486 -3.70 14.71 -0.91
C TYR A 486 -4.52 13.49 -0.56
N VAL A 487 -5.54 13.62 0.30
CA VAL A 487 -6.50 12.55 0.60
C VAL A 487 -7.91 13.03 0.32
N PHE A 488 -8.63 12.26 -0.50
CA PHE A 488 -10.00 12.50 -0.93
C PHE A 488 -10.90 11.41 -0.34
N MET A 489 -11.90 11.82 0.43
CA MET A 489 -12.74 10.85 1.15
C MET A 489 -13.73 10.15 0.23
N GLY A 490 -14.05 8.89 0.50
CA GLY A 490 -15.15 8.15 -0.11
C GLY A 490 -16.51 8.81 0.15
N GLN A 491 -17.43 8.70 -0.81
CA GLN A 491 -18.77 9.29 -0.79
C GLN A 491 -19.86 8.30 -1.27
N GLY A 492 -19.59 7.00 -1.15
CA GLY A 492 -20.48 5.92 -1.59
C GLY A 492 -20.57 5.89 -3.12
N SER A 493 -21.77 5.65 -3.67
CA SER A 493 -21.99 5.52 -5.13
C SER A 493 -21.46 6.67 -6.01
N GLY A 494 -21.15 7.84 -5.42
CA GLY A 494 -20.50 8.96 -6.10
C GLY A 494 -18.98 8.81 -6.30
N GLY A 495 -18.36 7.76 -5.76
CA GLY A 495 -16.91 7.58 -5.71
C GLY A 495 -16.30 8.41 -4.58
N VAL A 496 -15.25 9.17 -4.87
CA VAL A 496 -14.58 10.04 -3.90
C VAL A 496 -14.96 11.51 -4.06
N SER A 497 -14.78 12.28 -2.98
CA SER A 497 -14.90 13.74 -2.98
C SER A 497 -13.95 14.39 -3.99
N THR A 498 -14.35 15.54 -4.55
CA THR A 498 -13.54 16.31 -5.51
C THR A 498 -12.65 17.37 -4.86
N THR A 499 -12.82 17.58 -3.55
CA THR A 499 -11.98 18.46 -2.74
C THR A 499 -11.25 17.59 -1.72
N ALA A 500 -9.92 17.72 -1.66
CA ALA A 500 -9.13 16.96 -0.70
C ALA A 500 -9.55 17.35 0.73
N ALA A 501 -9.86 16.35 1.55
CA ALA A 501 -10.12 16.56 2.98
C ALA A 501 -8.83 16.84 3.75
N THR A 502 -7.72 16.27 3.29
CA THR A 502 -6.38 16.46 3.87
C THR A 502 -5.37 16.78 2.78
N VAL A 503 -4.49 17.75 3.05
CA VAL A 503 -3.32 18.04 2.22
C VAL A 503 -2.10 18.18 3.13
N ILE A 504 -1.10 17.32 2.92
CA ILE A 504 0.14 17.31 3.68
C ILE A 504 1.28 17.78 2.78
N LEU A 505 1.93 18.87 3.15
CA LEU A 505 3.10 19.38 2.45
C LEU A 505 4.40 18.75 2.97
N GLY A 506 5.36 18.50 2.07
CA GLY A 506 6.72 18.09 2.41
C GLY A 506 7.48 19.15 3.23
N GLU A 507 8.62 18.77 3.80
CA GLU A 507 9.37 19.64 4.73
C GLU A 507 10.17 20.75 4.04
N SER A 508 10.71 20.50 2.85
CA SER A 508 11.66 21.41 2.19
C SER A 508 11.70 21.19 0.68
N ALA A 509 12.14 22.19 -0.09
CA ALA A 509 12.28 22.10 -1.54
C ALA A 509 13.15 20.91 -1.98
N SER A 510 12.93 20.42 -3.19
CA SER A 510 13.65 19.27 -3.79
C SER A 510 13.55 17.95 -3.03
N ASN A 511 12.67 17.82 -2.02
CA ASN A 511 12.48 16.59 -1.24
C ASN A 511 11.63 15.55 -1.99
N THR A 512 10.84 15.97 -2.98
CA THR A 512 9.94 15.13 -3.78
C THR A 512 8.97 14.31 -2.92
N PHE A 513 8.41 14.89 -1.86
CA PHE A 513 7.39 14.24 -1.02
C PHE A 513 6.14 13.89 -1.84
N GLY A 514 5.56 12.71 -1.61
CA GLY A 514 4.36 12.25 -2.34
C GLY A 514 4.63 11.30 -3.50
N ASN A 515 5.81 10.68 -3.58
CA ASN A 515 6.10 9.65 -4.57
C ASN A 515 7.02 8.56 -3.99
N PRO A 516 6.46 7.42 -3.49
CA PRO A 516 5.02 7.07 -3.47
C PRO A 516 4.21 7.60 -2.26
N VAL A 517 2.88 7.48 -2.36
CA VAL A 517 1.90 7.52 -1.25
C VAL A 517 1.27 6.15 -1.06
N LEU A 518 0.85 5.80 0.16
CA LEU A 518 0.26 4.50 0.48
C LEU A 518 -0.69 4.57 1.67
N LEU A 519 -1.91 4.02 1.54
CA LEU A 519 -2.91 3.91 2.61
C LEU A 519 -3.02 2.47 3.12
N GLU A 520 -2.60 2.22 4.35
CA GLU A 520 -2.62 0.89 4.99
C GLU A 520 -2.75 1.03 6.50
N ASP A 521 -3.47 0.13 7.16
CA ASP A 521 -3.56 0.10 8.63
C ASP A 521 -2.23 -0.41 9.21
N ARG A 522 -1.37 0.52 9.66
CA ARG A 522 -0.02 0.20 10.14
C ARG A 522 0.02 -0.19 11.59
N ASN A 523 -0.96 0.24 12.38
CA ASN A 523 -0.99 0.06 13.82
C ASN A 523 -2.07 -0.93 14.29
N ALA A 524 -2.78 -1.56 13.34
CA ALA A 524 -3.88 -2.49 13.52
C ALA A 524 -5.06 -1.90 14.33
N ASP A 525 -5.30 -0.60 14.20
CA ASP A 525 -6.40 0.10 14.88
C ASP A 525 -7.71 0.12 14.09
N GLY A 526 -7.70 -0.42 12.87
CA GLY A 526 -8.84 -0.53 11.97
C GLY A 526 -8.99 0.63 10.99
N PHE A 527 -8.10 1.61 11.02
CA PHE A 527 -8.11 2.75 10.13
C PHE A 527 -6.86 2.73 9.24
N ALA A 528 -7.02 3.05 7.97
CA ALA A 528 -5.87 3.16 7.10
C ALA A 528 -5.01 4.37 7.48
N ASP A 529 -3.71 4.14 7.62
CA ASP A 529 -2.70 5.16 7.87
C ASP A 529 -2.01 5.56 6.56
N LEU A 530 -1.55 6.81 6.49
CA LEU A 530 -0.86 7.32 5.31
C LEU A 530 0.66 7.19 5.47
N SER A 531 1.28 6.43 4.58
CA SER A 531 2.73 6.39 4.41
C SER A 531 3.13 7.20 3.16
N VAL A 532 4.17 8.04 3.27
CA VAL A 532 4.63 8.88 2.16
C VAL A 532 6.15 8.92 2.10
N ALA A 533 6.74 8.72 0.92
CA ALA A 533 8.18 8.88 0.72
C ALA A 533 8.54 10.27 0.18
N ALA A 534 9.73 10.75 0.58
CA ALA A 534 10.39 11.94 0.09
C ALA A 534 11.83 11.59 -0.33
N ASN A 535 11.99 11.24 -1.60
CA ASN A 535 13.21 10.62 -2.11
C ASN A 535 14.43 11.57 -2.11
N GLY A 536 14.20 12.85 -2.36
CA GLY A 536 15.25 13.88 -2.38
C GLY A 536 15.59 14.48 -1.01
N PHE A 537 14.98 14.00 0.09
CA PHE A 537 15.25 14.52 1.43
C PHE A 537 16.76 14.60 1.74
N SER A 538 17.20 15.75 2.25
CA SER A 538 18.60 16.05 2.64
C SER A 538 19.65 15.65 1.58
N SER A 539 19.45 16.06 0.33
CA SER A 539 20.39 15.81 -0.78
C SER A 539 20.63 14.31 -1.02
N SER A 540 19.54 13.56 -1.21
CA SER A 540 19.50 12.12 -1.55
C SER A 540 19.69 11.14 -0.39
N VAL A 541 19.39 11.53 0.85
CA VAL A 541 19.26 10.60 1.99
C VAL A 541 17.92 9.88 1.98
N GLY A 542 16.87 10.55 1.48
CA GLY A 542 15.51 10.03 1.43
C GLY A 542 14.88 9.81 2.82
N LYS A 543 13.57 9.98 2.91
CA LYS A 543 12.83 9.81 4.15
C LYS A 543 11.43 9.28 3.87
N THR A 544 10.97 8.35 4.69
CA THR A 544 9.60 7.85 4.70
C THR A 544 8.90 8.40 5.93
N TYR A 545 7.66 8.83 5.77
CA TYR A 545 6.80 9.37 6.82
C TYR A 545 5.59 8.45 6.98
N VAL A 546 5.13 8.26 8.23
CA VAL A 546 3.88 7.57 8.54
C VAL A 546 3.02 8.49 9.40
N PHE A 547 1.81 8.74 8.92
CA PHE A 547 0.77 9.53 9.57
C PHE A 547 -0.33 8.56 10.00
N LEU A 548 -0.47 8.36 11.31
CA LEU A 548 -1.50 7.50 11.85
C LEU A 548 -2.85 8.21 11.79
N SER A 549 -3.89 7.50 11.37
CA SER A 549 -5.25 8.03 11.41
C SER A 549 -5.67 8.32 12.86
N ALA A 550 -6.44 9.39 13.04
CA ALA A 550 -7.08 9.73 14.31
C ALA A 550 -8.47 9.07 14.42
N GLY A 551 -8.64 7.88 13.84
CA GLY A 551 -9.89 7.16 13.76
C GLY A 551 -10.89 7.82 12.81
N PHE A 552 -12.15 7.96 13.26
CA PHE A 552 -13.23 8.60 12.50
C PHE A 552 -12.98 10.06 12.09
N LEU A 553 -11.94 10.71 12.63
CA LEU A 553 -11.52 12.05 12.20
C LEU A 553 -10.60 12.02 10.97
N GLY A 554 -10.13 10.85 10.54
CA GLY A 554 -9.16 10.69 9.47
C GLY A 554 -7.79 11.25 9.85
N LEU A 555 -7.13 11.93 8.90
CA LEU A 555 -5.75 12.42 9.03
C LEU A 555 -5.71 13.92 9.38
N PRO A 556 -5.49 14.34 10.64
CA PRO A 556 -5.56 15.74 11.05
C PRO A 556 -4.25 16.52 10.78
N PHE A 557 -3.51 16.18 9.72
CA PHE A 557 -2.18 16.71 9.45
C PHE A 557 -2.19 17.70 8.29
N SER A 558 -1.26 18.65 8.33
CA SER A 558 -1.04 19.61 7.22
C SER A 558 0.41 19.71 6.75
N GLY A 559 1.36 19.13 7.49
CA GLY A 559 2.78 19.19 7.16
C GLY A 559 3.55 17.97 7.62
N ALA A 560 4.55 17.57 6.83
CA ALA A 560 5.26 16.30 6.98
C ALA A 560 6.09 16.20 8.28
N ALA A 561 6.54 17.32 8.83
CA ALA A 561 7.23 17.37 10.12
C ALA A 561 6.36 16.90 11.30
N SER A 562 5.04 16.78 11.11
CA SER A 562 4.09 16.30 12.12
C SER A 562 3.82 14.78 12.05
N ALA A 563 4.56 14.04 11.21
CA ALA A 563 4.40 12.60 11.11
C ALA A 563 4.62 11.90 12.45
N ASN A 564 3.83 10.86 12.73
CA ASN A 564 3.96 10.06 13.94
C ASN A 564 5.27 9.27 13.95
N TYR A 565 5.65 8.75 12.78
CA TYR A 565 6.90 8.04 12.57
C TYR A 565 7.59 8.54 11.31
N SER A 566 8.91 8.40 11.29
CA SER A 566 9.67 8.55 10.07
C SER A 566 10.87 7.65 10.06
N PHE A 567 11.22 7.16 8.88
CA PHE A 567 12.43 6.39 8.63
C PHE A 567 13.34 7.22 7.76
N ILE A 568 14.60 7.39 8.18
CA ILE A 568 15.61 8.17 7.44
C ILE A 568 16.63 7.23 6.81
N GLY A 569 16.93 7.44 5.52
CA GLY A 569 17.87 6.61 4.78
C GLY A 569 19.31 6.94 5.12
N THR A 570 20.23 6.52 4.25
CA THR A 570 21.66 6.84 4.40
C THR A 570 22.09 7.85 3.34
N SER A 571 23.18 8.58 3.61
CA SER A 571 23.75 9.56 2.67
C SER A 571 24.31 8.95 1.38
N ALA A 572 24.38 7.62 1.28
CA ALA A 572 24.87 6.93 0.09
C ALA A 572 23.77 6.64 -0.94
N GLY A 573 22.50 6.91 -0.64
CA GLY A 573 21.43 6.97 -1.64
C GLY A 573 20.07 6.67 -1.01
N GLY A 574 19.11 7.51 -1.37
CA GLY A 574 17.99 7.76 -0.48
C GLY A 574 16.92 6.69 -0.51
N MET A 575 16.12 6.61 0.56
CA MET A 575 14.86 5.86 0.54
C MET A 575 13.94 6.46 -0.53
N SER A 576 13.47 5.58 -1.39
CA SER A 576 13.06 5.92 -2.74
C SER A 576 11.72 5.26 -3.14
N SER A 577 11.32 4.20 -2.45
CA SER A 577 10.06 3.45 -2.69
C SER A 577 9.50 2.91 -1.38
N LEU A 578 8.23 2.50 -1.38
CA LEU A 578 7.53 1.83 -0.28
C LEU A 578 6.85 0.56 -0.80
N ALA A 579 6.80 -0.50 0.00
CA ALA A 579 6.00 -1.68 -0.34
C ALA A 579 4.53 -1.34 -0.37
N GLY A 580 3.88 -1.58 -1.50
CA GLY A 580 2.45 -1.37 -1.69
C GLY A 580 2.11 -0.49 -2.89
N LEU A 581 3.09 0.18 -3.52
CA LEU A 581 2.80 0.96 -4.73
C LEU A 581 4.02 1.29 -5.61
N PHE A 582 3.72 1.45 -6.90
CA PHE A 582 4.59 1.96 -7.97
C PHE A 582 5.47 3.13 -7.53
N LYS A 583 6.73 3.10 -7.98
CA LYS A 583 7.58 4.27 -8.04
C LYS A 583 7.76 4.68 -9.50
N ASN A 584 7.44 5.94 -9.78
CA ASN A 584 7.89 6.60 -11.00
C ASN A 584 9.24 7.28 -10.71
N GLN A 585 10.33 6.78 -11.30
CA GLN A 585 11.52 7.59 -11.56
C GLN A 585 11.30 8.26 -12.93
N ASN A 586 10.80 9.48 -12.92
CA ASN A 586 10.99 10.37 -14.05
C ASN A 586 12.37 10.99 -13.80
N GLU A 587 13.41 10.34 -14.30
CA GLU A 587 14.49 11.14 -14.85
C GLU A 587 13.83 11.92 -16.00
N ILE A 588 13.58 13.20 -15.74
CA ILE A 588 13.48 14.17 -16.82
C ILE A 588 14.82 14.03 -17.54
N SER A 589 14.83 13.29 -18.65
CA SER A 589 15.86 13.47 -19.66
C SER A 589 15.63 14.87 -20.21
N ASP A 590 16.19 15.85 -19.50
CA ASP A 590 16.24 17.21 -19.96
C ASP A 590 17.17 17.17 -21.18
N SER A 591 16.56 17.06 -22.35
CA SER A 591 17.23 17.28 -23.64
C SER A 591 17.41 18.78 -23.91
N SER A 592 17.66 19.56 -22.85
CA SER A 592 18.02 20.98 -22.91
C SER A 592 19.38 21.18 -22.25
N GLY A 593 20.42 21.30 -23.07
CA GLY A 593 21.69 21.84 -22.59
C GLY A 593 21.49 23.27 -22.09
N TYR A 594 21.40 23.45 -20.76
CA TYR A 594 21.68 24.73 -20.13
C TYR A 594 23.17 24.78 -19.80
N PHE A 595 23.94 25.37 -20.72
CA PHE A 595 25.23 25.94 -20.38
C PHE A 595 25.00 26.99 -19.27
N ALA A 596 25.63 26.77 -18.13
CA ALA A 596 25.75 27.75 -17.08
C ALA A 596 26.33 29.06 -17.65
N PHE A 597 25.59 30.16 -17.53
CA PHE A 597 26.20 31.48 -17.52
C PHE A 597 26.99 31.58 -16.22
N GLY A 598 28.32 31.57 -16.33
CA GLY A 598 29.20 31.87 -15.21
C GLY A 598 29.00 33.33 -14.81
N GLU A 599 28.61 33.54 -13.55
CA GLU A 599 28.84 34.81 -12.87
C GLU A 599 30.35 35.04 -12.77
N ILE A 600 30.83 36.07 -13.45
CA ILE A 600 32.12 36.71 -13.15
C ILE A 600 31.84 37.85 -12.17
N ALA A 601 32.22 37.64 -10.92
CA ALA A 601 32.58 38.68 -9.95
C ALA A 601 34.10 38.52 -9.74
N LEU A 602 35.00 39.50 -9.74
CA LEU A 602 35.06 40.96 -9.63
C LEU A 602 36.44 41.38 -10.18
N PHE A 603 36.65 42.64 -10.59
CA PHE A 603 37.80 43.50 -10.21
C PHE A 603 37.77 44.79 -11.03
N PHE A 604 37.49 45.93 -10.38
CA PHE A 604 37.89 47.25 -10.86
C PHE A 604 39.17 47.66 -10.12
N PRO A 605 40.25 48.07 -10.81
CA PRO A 605 41.26 48.92 -10.22
C PRO A 605 40.86 50.40 -10.36
N SER A 606 41.16 51.14 -9.31
CA SER A 606 41.15 52.59 -9.19
C SER A 606 41.86 53.30 -10.36
N ASN A 607 41.19 54.29 -10.94
CA ASN A 607 41.65 55.68 -11.04
C ASN A 607 40.51 56.61 -11.45
#